data_AF-A0A930HX95-F1
#
_entry.id   AF-A0A930HX95-F1
#
_cell.length_a   1.000
_cell.length_b   1.000
_cell.length_c   1.000
_cell.angle_alpha   90.00
_cell.angle_beta   90.00
_cell.angle_gamma   90.00
#
_symmetry.space_group_name_H-M   'P 1'
#
loop_
_entity.id
_entity.type
_entity.pdbx_description
1 polymer ?
#
loop_
_entity_poly.entity_id
_entity_poly.type
_entity_poly.pdbx_seq_one_letter_code
_entity_poly.pdbx_strand_id
1 'polypeptide(L)'
;MKLKQIFALLGVALLGLSACSKDTPKTNPASSGSLAGSQWEYIEQELEDDGKTETTTIVLRFIDGTKFVTESTSVTTQGGTILKSETDTPKQGTYTYQGKEVTLTTTRQDDGKIVTSIVRLVMDDTNQTLAGTVTEDGVRKGIIYTRKK
;
A
#
# COMPACT_ATOMS: atom_id res chain seq x y z
N MET A 1 21.29 -13.75 6.44
CA MET A 1 19.97 -13.34 6.98
C MET A 1 20.06 -11.85 7.30
N LYS A 2 19.30 -11.00 6.59
CA LYS A 2 19.19 -9.57 6.93
C LYS A 2 17.78 -9.34 7.47
N LEU A 3 17.70 -9.04 8.76
CA LEU A 3 16.49 -8.63 9.43
C LEU A 3 16.16 -7.20 8.97
N LYS A 4 15.16 -7.04 8.11
CA LYS A 4 14.67 -5.71 7.72
C LYS A 4 13.62 -5.25 8.75
N GLN A 5 14.07 -4.66 9.84
CA GLN A 5 13.24 -3.81 10.69
C GLN A 5 13.17 -2.42 10.05
N ILE A 6 11.98 -1.96 9.66
CA ILE A 6 11.81 -0.57 9.18
C ILE A 6 10.92 0.24 10.12
N PHE A 7 11.43 1.46 10.34
CA PHE A 7 11.10 2.51 11.28
C PHE A 7 9.95 3.44 10.82
N ALA A 8 9.54 4.32 11.76
CA ALA A 8 8.32 5.12 11.77
C ALA A 8 8.36 6.48 11.02
N LEU A 9 7.17 6.86 10.51
CA LEU A 9 6.49 8.18 10.43
C LEU A 9 7.30 9.49 10.26
N LEU A 10 6.93 10.30 9.25
CA LEU A 10 6.27 11.63 9.42
C LEU A 10 5.94 12.23 8.04
N GLY A 11 4.66 12.49 7.75
CA GLY A 11 4.23 13.16 6.52
C GLY A 11 3.48 14.46 6.84
N VAL A 12 4.15 15.59 6.57
CA VAL A 12 3.67 16.97 6.73
C VAL A 12 2.41 17.22 5.88
N ALA A 13 1.41 17.88 6.47
CA ALA A 13 0.21 18.35 5.77
C ALA A 13 0.53 19.65 5.02
N LEU A 14 0.23 19.69 3.72
CA LEU A 14 0.25 20.92 2.93
C LEU A 14 -1.19 21.41 2.76
N LEU A 15 -1.48 22.58 3.32
CA LEU A 15 -2.74 23.31 3.11
C LEU A 15 -2.76 23.90 1.70
N GLY A 16 -3.84 23.68 0.95
CA GLY A 16 -4.10 24.33 -0.33
C GLY A 16 -5.59 24.63 -0.48
N LEU A 17 -5.95 25.91 -0.41
CA LEU A 17 -7.30 26.47 -0.53
C LEU A 17 -7.70 26.72 -2.00
N SER A 18 -9.00 26.53 -2.24
CA SER A 18 -9.89 27.20 -3.21
C SER A 18 -9.60 27.14 -4.71
N ALA A 19 -10.57 26.58 -5.45
CA ALA A 19 -11.21 27.26 -6.57
C ALA A 19 -12.63 26.70 -6.78
N CYS A 20 -13.65 27.56 -6.68
CA CYS A 20 -15.01 27.27 -7.11
C CYS A 20 -15.10 27.36 -8.63
N SER A 21 -15.53 26.28 -9.29
CA SER A 21 -16.08 26.34 -10.65
C SER A 21 -17.39 25.56 -10.68
N LYS A 22 -18.43 26.27 -11.07
CA LYS A 22 -19.81 25.81 -11.23
C LYS A 22 -19.94 25.18 -12.62
N ASP A 23 -19.89 23.85 -12.67
CA ASP A 23 -20.42 23.05 -13.77
C ASP A 23 -21.16 21.85 -13.18
N THR A 24 -22.43 21.72 -13.53
CA THR A 24 -23.34 20.67 -13.07
C THR A 24 -22.78 19.27 -13.35
N PRO A 25 -22.54 18.41 -12.35
CA PRO A 25 -22.06 17.07 -12.61
C PRO A 25 -23.17 16.24 -13.26
N LYS A 26 -22.91 15.76 -14.48
CA LYS A 26 -23.52 14.54 -15.02
C LYS A 26 -23.39 13.48 -13.92
N THR A 27 -24.51 12.98 -13.41
CA THR A 27 -24.57 11.90 -12.42
C THR A 27 -23.94 10.65 -13.02
N ASN A 28 -22.62 10.54 -12.85
CA ASN A 28 -21.90 9.29 -12.92
C ASN A 28 -22.53 8.38 -11.82
N PRO A 29 -22.83 7.10 -12.09
CA PRO A 29 -23.26 6.20 -11.03
C PRO A 29 -22.23 6.30 -9.90
N ALA A 30 -22.70 6.52 -8.67
CA ALA A 30 -21.86 6.75 -7.50
C ALA A 30 -20.60 5.87 -7.54
N SER A 31 -19.40 6.48 -7.51
CA SER A 31 -18.22 5.71 -7.14
C SER A 31 -18.54 5.16 -5.76
N SER A 32 -18.74 3.85 -5.68
CA SER A 32 -19.28 3.20 -4.49
C SER A 32 -18.35 3.51 -3.32
N GLY A 33 -18.84 4.29 -2.35
CA GLY A 33 -18.09 4.96 -1.28
C GLY A 33 -17.50 4.04 -0.22
N SER A 34 -17.07 2.83 -0.58
CA SER A 34 -16.45 1.88 0.32
C SER A 34 -15.41 1.05 -0.44
N LEU A 35 -14.27 0.82 0.22
CA LEU A 35 -13.25 -0.13 -0.25
C LEU A 35 -13.52 -1.55 0.26
N ALA A 36 -14.50 -1.74 1.14
CA ALA A 36 -14.81 -3.04 1.73
C ALA A 36 -15.00 -4.13 0.67
N GLY A 37 -14.35 -5.28 0.88
CA GLY A 37 -14.35 -6.42 -0.04
C GLY A 37 -13.43 -6.28 -1.25
N SER A 38 -12.75 -5.14 -1.44
CA SER A 38 -11.82 -4.98 -2.57
C SER A 38 -10.42 -5.53 -2.25
N GLN A 39 -9.78 -6.05 -3.30
CA GLN A 39 -8.41 -6.54 -3.26
C GLN A 39 -7.55 -5.76 -4.25
N TRP A 40 -6.32 -5.45 -3.84
CA TRP A 40 -5.36 -4.67 -4.57
C TRP A 40 -3.98 -5.31 -4.48
N GLU A 41 -3.13 -5.08 -5.47
CA GLU A 41 -1.82 -5.71 -5.56
C GLU A 41 -0.75 -4.68 -5.93
N TYR A 42 0.34 -4.70 -5.19
CA TYR A 42 1.57 -3.98 -5.50
C TYR A 42 2.67 -5.01 -5.74
N ILE A 43 3.49 -4.78 -6.77
CA ILE A 43 4.60 -5.66 -7.14
C ILE A 43 5.86 -4.81 -7.15
N GLU A 44 6.87 -5.26 -6.42
CA GLU A 44 8.22 -4.71 -6.41
C GLU A 44 9.18 -5.74 -6.99
N GLN A 45 10.13 -5.30 -7.81
CA GLN A 45 11.18 -6.15 -8.35
C GLN A 45 12.53 -5.50 -8.10
N GLU A 46 13.44 -6.23 -7.47
CA GLU A 46 14.82 -5.83 -7.21
C GLU A 46 15.76 -6.79 -7.96
N LEU A 47 16.67 -6.25 -8.77
CA LEU A 47 17.73 -7.00 -9.44
C LEU A 47 19.01 -6.91 -8.62
N GLU A 48 19.56 -8.06 -8.24
CA GLU A 48 20.84 -8.16 -7.52
C GLU A 48 22.02 -8.27 -8.49
N ASP A 49 23.21 -7.89 -8.02
CA ASP A 49 24.46 -7.89 -8.81
C ASP A 49 24.87 -9.30 -9.30
N ASP A 50 24.42 -10.36 -8.63
CA ASP A 50 24.69 -11.75 -9.00
C ASP A 50 23.70 -12.31 -10.06
N GLY A 51 22.83 -11.45 -10.59
CA GLY A 51 21.84 -11.77 -11.61
C GLY A 51 20.57 -12.42 -11.07
N LYS A 52 20.37 -12.46 -9.74
CA LYS A 52 19.09 -12.84 -9.15
C LYS A 52 18.09 -11.68 -9.22
N THR A 53 16.83 -12.01 -9.44
CA THR A 53 15.71 -11.07 -9.28
C THR A 53 14.85 -11.52 -8.12
N GLU A 54 14.68 -10.64 -7.14
CA GLU A 54 13.66 -10.78 -6.10
C GLU A 54 12.39 -10.05 -6.57
N THR A 55 11.26 -10.75 -6.61
CA THR A 55 9.94 -10.17 -6.87
C THR A 55 9.09 -10.30 -5.63
N THR A 56 8.70 -9.17 -5.05
CA THR A 56 7.82 -9.09 -3.89
C THR A 56 6.44 -8.63 -4.33
N THR A 57 5.44 -9.47 -4.10
CA THR A 57 4.03 -9.14 -4.31
C THR A 57 3.37 -8.87 -2.97
N ILE A 58 2.72 -7.72 -2.83
CA ILE A 58 1.93 -7.34 -1.66
C ILE A 58 0.46 -7.27 -2.06
N VAL A 59 -0.36 -8.10 -1.44
CA VAL A 59 -1.81 -8.09 -1.59
C VAL A 59 -2.43 -7.31 -0.44
N LEU A 60 -3.16 -6.24 -0.75
CA LEU A 60 -3.95 -5.44 0.18
C LEU A 60 -5.44 -5.79 0.03
N ARG A 61 -6.05 -6.32 1.08
CA ARG A 61 -7.47 -6.66 1.14
C ARG A 61 -8.17 -5.77 2.15
N PHE A 62 -9.14 -4.98 1.70
CA PHE A 62 -10.05 -4.26 2.58
C PHE A 62 -11.17 -5.22 3.00
N ILE A 63 -11.24 -5.56 4.28
CA ILE A 63 -12.14 -6.60 4.79
C ILE A 63 -13.55 -6.05 4.97
N ASP A 64 -13.65 -4.92 5.67
CA ASP A 64 -14.90 -4.22 5.95
C ASP A 64 -14.70 -2.71 5.78
N GLY A 65 -15.62 -1.88 6.29
CA GLY A 65 -15.53 -0.42 6.19
C GLY A 65 -14.39 0.23 6.98
N THR A 66 -13.66 -0.54 7.79
CA THR A 66 -12.64 -0.04 8.72
C THR A 66 -11.37 -0.89 8.78
N LYS A 67 -11.39 -2.15 8.37
CA LYS A 67 -10.27 -3.08 8.51
C LYS A 67 -9.68 -3.48 7.18
N PHE A 68 -8.37 -3.74 7.20
CA PHE A 68 -7.66 -4.34 6.07
C PHE A 68 -6.66 -5.40 6.55
N VAL A 69 -6.24 -6.24 5.61
CA VAL A 69 -5.15 -7.19 5.76
C VAL A 69 -4.18 -7.01 4.60
N THR A 70 -2.87 -7.06 4.88
CA THR A 70 -1.83 -7.21 3.86
C THR A 70 -1.12 -8.54 4.00
N GLU A 71 -0.77 -9.12 2.86
CA GLU A 71 0.01 -10.36 2.76
C GLU A 71 1.09 -10.13 1.71
N SER A 72 2.32 -10.53 2.02
CA SER A 72 3.45 -10.37 1.12
C SER A 72 4.03 -11.72 0.77
N THR A 73 4.39 -11.92 -0.49
CA THR A 73 5.13 -13.08 -0.95
C THR A 73 6.31 -12.62 -1.79
N SER A 74 7.50 -13.10 -1.47
CA SER A 74 8.75 -12.80 -2.17
C SER A 74 9.26 -14.05 -2.87
N VAL A 75 9.59 -13.93 -4.15
CA VAL A 75 10.12 -15.00 -4.98
C VAL A 75 11.47 -14.57 -5.55
N THR A 76 12.51 -15.34 -5.29
CA THR A 76 13.84 -15.13 -5.88
C THR A 76 14.01 -16.04 -7.07
N THR A 77 14.40 -15.46 -8.22
CA THR A 77 14.65 -16.21 -9.45
C THR A 77 16.05 -15.91 -10.01
N GLN A 78 16.62 -16.87 -10.73
CA GLN A 78 17.84 -16.66 -11.53
C GLN A 78 17.73 -17.45 -12.83
N GLY A 79 17.89 -16.78 -13.98
CA GLY A 79 17.73 -17.42 -15.29
C GLY A 79 16.37 -18.09 -15.49
N GLY A 80 15.30 -17.53 -14.91
CA GLY A 80 13.94 -18.08 -14.95
C GLY A 80 13.67 -19.23 -13.97
N THR A 81 14.68 -19.70 -13.22
CA THR A 81 14.50 -20.74 -12.19
C THR A 81 14.13 -20.11 -10.85
N ILE A 82 13.09 -20.61 -10.18
CA ILE A 82 12.75 -20.22 -8.81
C ILE A 82 13.76 -20.85 -7.86
N LEU A 83 14.50 -20.02 -7.13
CA LEU A 83 15.46 -20.44 -6.12
C LEU A 83 14.83 -20.49 -4.73
N LYS A 84 13.89 -19.58 -4.46
CA LYS A 84 13.28 -19.39 -3.15
C LYS A 84 11.90 -18.74 -3.28
N SER A 85 11.00 -19.10 -2.37
CA SER A 85 9.70 -18.46 -2.20
C SER A 85 9.38 -18.36 -0.70
N GLU A 86 9.00 -17.19 -0.24
CA GLU A 86 8.63 -16.92 1.16
C GLU A 86 7.34 -16.11 1.20
N THR A 87 6.43 -16.46 2.12
CA THR A 87 5.22 -15.71 2.40
C THR A 87 5.28 -15.20 3.83
N ASP A 88 5.14 -13.89 3.99
CA ASP A 88 5.10 -13.24 5.29
C ASP A 88 3.81 -13.55 6.05
N THR A 89 3.89 -13.48 7.37
CA THR A 89 2.67 -13.51 8.19
C THR A 89 1.78 -12.31 7.85
N PRO A 90 0.48 -12.52 7.60
CA PRO A 90 -0.42 -11.42 7.26
C PRO A 90 -0.44 -10.33 8.34
N LYS A 91 -0.39 -9.07 7.91
CA LYS A 91 -0.46 -7.91 8.79
C LYS A 91 -1.86 -7.34 8.72
N GLN A 92 -2.45 -7.06 9.88
CA GLN A 92 -3.79 -6.47 9.97
C GLN A 92 -3.70 -5.02 10.41
N GLY A 93 -4.66 -4.22 9.97
CA GLY A 93 -4.74 -2.82 10.35
C GLY A 93 -6.12 -2.25 10.14
N THR A 94 -6.24 -0.96 10.45
CA THR A 94 -7.44 -0.17 10.22
C THR A 94 -7.21 0.87 9.15
N TYR A 95 -8.25 1.25 8.42
CA TYR A 95 -8.17 2.30 7.43
C TYR A 95 -9.31 3.31 7.55
N THR A 96 -9.06 4.49 6.99
CA THR A 96 -10.10 5.48 6.66
C THR A 96 -10.06 5.75 5.18
N TYR A 97 -11.22 5.97 4.57
CA TYR A 97 -11.35 6.42 3.19
C TYR A 97 -12.25 7.65 3.12
N GLN A 98 -11.71 8.80 2.75
CA GLN A 98 -12.46 10.07 2.68
C GLN A 98 -12.09 10.84 1.41
N GLY A 99 -13.09 11.21 0.62
CA GLY A 99 -12.89 11.81 -0.70
C GLY A 99 -12.17 10.83 -1.63
N LYS A 100 -10.85 10.95 -1.72
CA LYS A 100 -9.95 10.03 -2.44
C LYS A 100 -8.77 9.56 -1.61
N GLU A 101 -8.66 10.00 -0.36
CA GLU A 101 -7.53 9.68 0.50
C GLU A 101 -7.82 8.41 1.31
N VAL A 102 -6.90 7.46 1.22
CA VAL A 102 -6.89 6.25 2.03
C VAL A 102 -5.74 6.35 3.02
N THR A 103 -6.04 6.25 4.30
CA THR A 103 -5.02 6.16 5.35
C THR A 103 -5.05 4.77 5.94
N LEU A 104 -3.97 4.01 5.78
CA LEU A 104 -3.77 2.70 6.39
C LEU A 104 -2.98 2.87 7.69
N THR A 105 -3.46 2.28 8.77
CA THR A 105 -2.79 2.29 10.08
C THR A 105 -2.55 0.86 10.56
N THR A 106 -1.31 0.53 10.86
CA THR A 106 -0.93 -0.72 11.53
C THR A 106 -0.25 -0.41 12.86
N THR A 107 -0.37 -1.32 13.81
CA THR A 107 0.33 -1.24 15.09
C THR A 107 1.09 -2.54 15.34
N ARG A 108 2.28 -2.45 15.91
CA ARG A 108 3.09 -3.60 16.34
C ARG A 108 3.76 -3.31 17.66
N GLN A 109 4.03 -4.33 18.45
CA GLN A 109 4.95 -4.19 19.58
C GLN A 109 6.39 -4.32 19.09
N ASP A 110 7.24 -3.42 19.55
CA ASP A 110 8.68 -3.43 19.33
C ASP A 110 9.37 -3.07 20.65
N ASP A 111 10.15 -4.00 21.20
CA ASP A 111 10.82 -3.83 22.49
C ASP A 111 9.91 -3.29 23.62
N GLY A 112 8.71 -3.89 23.75
CA GLY A 112 7.71 -3.50 24.74
C GLY A 112 6.99 -2.17 24.46
N LYS A 113 7.32 -1.46 23.38
CA LYS A 113 6.64 -0.22 22.96
C LYS A 113 5.69 -0.48 21.80
N ILE A 114 4.58 0.23 21.76
CA ILE A 114 3.67 0.21 20.61
C ILE A 114 4.25 1.15 19.54
N VAL A 115 4.51 0.59 18.36
CA VAL A 115 4.90 1.33 17.17
C VAL A 115 3.72 1.37 16.22
N THR A 116 3.32 2.57 15.81
CA THR A 116 2.25 2.80 14.84
C THR A 116 2.87 3.18 13.50
N SER A 117 2.44 2.52 12.43
CA SER A 117 2.82 2.88 11.05
C SER A 117 1.60 3.40 10.30
N ILE A 118 1.77 4.51 9.60
CA ILE A 118 0.73 5.15 8.80
C ILE A 118 1.19 5.25 7.35
N VAL A 119 0.39 4.73 6.43
CA VAL A 119 0.58 4.87 4.99
C VAL A 119 -0.59 5.64 4.41
N ARG A 120 -0.30 6.68 3.61
CA ARG A 120 -1.31 7.47 2.92
C ARG A 120 -1.27 7.17 1.43
N LEU A 121 -2.41 6.83 0.87
CA LEU A 121 -2.61 6.51 -0.53
C LEU A 121 -3.72 7.42 -1.10
N VAL A 122 -3.67 7.67 -2.40
CA VAL A 122 -4.66 8.42 -3.15
C VAL A 122 -5.29 7.48 -4.18
N MET A 123 -6.62 7.45 -4.21
CA MET A 123 -7.42 6.71 -5.17
C MET A 123 -7.46 7.42 -6.52
N ASP A 124 -7.11 6.68 -7.56
CA ASP A 124 -7.45 6.99 -8.94
C ASP A 124 -8.57 6.04 -9.38
N ASP A 125 -9.82 6.52 -9.31
CA ASP A 125 -10.99 5.77 -9.72
C ASP A 125 -11.00 5.42 -11.21
N THR A 126 -10.33 6.20 -12.06
CA THR A 126 -10.29 5.96 -13.51
C THR A 126 -9.37 4.78 -13.82
N ASN A 127 -8.18 4.79 -13.23
CA ASN A 127 -7.18 3.75 -13.45
C ASN A 127 -7.31 2.57 -12.49
N GLN A 128 -8.19 2.67 -11.48
CA GLN A 128 -8.35 1.71 -10.41
C GLN A 128 -7.01 1.42 -9.72
N THR A 129 -6.34 2.49 -9.28
CA THR A 129 -5.07 2.43 -8.54
C THR A 129 -5.12 3.19 -7.21
N LEU A 130 -4.33 2.72 -6.25
CA LEU A 130 -4.05 3.41 -4.99
C LEU A 130 -2.56 3.74 -4.93
N ALA A 131 -2.22 5.03 -5.01
CA ALA A 131 -0.83 5.47 -5.11
C ALA A 131 -0.39 6.27 -3.88
N GLY A 132 0.85 6.07 -3.44
CA GLY A 132 1.42 6.86 -2.34
C GLY A 132 2.93 6.75 -2.30
N THR A 133 3.52 7.27 -1.23
CA THR A 133 4.96 7.13 -0.99
C THR A 133 5.20 6.63 0.42
N VAL A 134 6.15 5.72 0.56
CA VAL A 134 6.64 5.21 1.83
C VAL A 134 8.12 5.52 1.96
N THR A 135 8.63 5.50 3.20
CA THR A 135 10.06 5.58 3.47
C THR A 135 10.49 4.25 4.05
N GLU A 136 11.41 3.59 3.37
CA GLU A 136 12.01 2.32 3.75
C GLU A 136 13.52 2.50 3.84
N ASP A 137 14.11 2.18 4.99
CA ASP A 137 15.55 2.38 5.24
C ASP A 137 16.08 3.79 4.91
N GLY A 138 15.25 4.82 5.16
CA GLY A 138 15.57 6.21 4.85
C GLY A 138 15.39 6.60 3.38
N VAL A 139 15.05 5.65 2.51
CA VAL A 139 14.80 5.86 1.08
C VAL A 139 13.31 6.03 0.84
N ARG A 140 12.92 7.12 0.17
CA ARG A 140 11.52 7.35 -0.22
C ARG A 140 11.23 6.57 -1.50
N LYS A 141 10.25 5.66 -1.44
CA LYS A 141 9.78 4.84 -2.56
C LYS A 141 8.32 5.17 -2.88
N GLY A 142 7.99 5.17 -4.16
CA GLY A 142 6.60 5.22 -4.64
C GLY A 142 5.97 3.83 -4.59
N ILE A 143 4.72 3.75 -4.15
CA ILE A 143 3.94 2.51 -4.17
C ILE A 143 2.64 2.76 -4.94
N ILE A 144 2.29 1.81 -5.81
CA ILE A 144 1.06 1.85 -6.60
C ILE A 144 0.42 0.48 -6.52
N TYR A 145 -0.69 0.39 -5.81
CA TYR A 145 -1.52 -0.80 -5.83
C TYR A 145 -2.49 -0.72 -7.00
N THR A 146 -2.64 -1.83 -7.72
CA THR A 146 -3.64 -1.97 -8.79
C THR A 146 -4.77 -2.86 -8.31
N ARG A 147 -6.01 -2.49 -8.60
CA ARG A 147 -7.17 -3.29 -8.20
C ARG A 147 -7.17 -4.64 -8.91
N LYS A 148 -7.38 -5.72 -8.15
CA LYS A 148 -7.64 -7.04 -8.71
C LYS A 148 -9.11 -7.13 -9.14
N LYS A 149 -9.34 -7.74 -10.30
CA LYS A 149 -10.69 -8.00 -10.84
C LYS A 149 -11.37 -9.14 -10.10
#